data_AF-A0A1C5V245-F1
#
_entry.id   AF-A0A1C5V245-F1
#
_cell.length_a   1.000
_cell.length_b   1.000
_cell.length_c   1.000
_cell.angle_alpha   90.00
_cell.angle_beta   90.00
_cell.angle_gamma   90.00
#
_symmetry.space_group_name_H-M   'P 1'
#
loop_
_entity.id
_entity.type
_entity.pdbx_description
1 polymer ?
#
loop_
_entity_poly.entity_id
_entity_poly.type
_entity_poly.pdbx_seq_one_letter_code
_entity_poly.pdbx_strand_id
1 'polypeptide(L)'
;MSDTSSYSDLTDLLDTTEGMTVIRNNSKNDDSTDTVKGVDWFHFNGVVASNLYVSGNMWVGFGTSNEQMKVWRRDTNVYYVYRQEGQCHGTRFLKLRVHGYGHYSTTDRAALIVYELFLLEDGRILLYMVTEPSTTSYSATHELLCGGEQITIPMTGVAPEAFTFTPVDTETGKQWSIESGVPKLATYRFLCKSGDTYYTVADDVLVPLEGVTALSQEIFLSHGIPDPPPSSLLITLPSPTVYEWTDASQISEMQAAISATPKDQPIIAVCDMSHESVLSILSLSAVASDTVGVCLSYDGGATFSEEQQMADFLQTAPATIWDALPGDRKLVFRFVLHDNDTLTNFIFKFENPQKEEEE
;
A
#
# COMPACT_ATOMS: atom_id res chain seq x y z
N MET A 1 15.08 29.31 -24.90
CA MET A 1 14.50 28.61 -23.74
C MET A 1 13.72 27.45 -24.33
N SER A 2 14.24 26.23 -24.23
CA SER A 2 13.48 25.04 -24.63
C SER A 2 12.41 24.82 -23.57
N ASP A 3 11.15 24.63 -23.97
CA ASP A 3 10.09 24.16 -23.08
C ASP A 3 10.52 22.82 -22.49
N THR A 4 11.00 22.83 -21.25
CA THR A 4 11.26 21.62 -20.48
C THR A 4 9.91 21.18 -19.92
N SER A 5 9.46 19.98 -20.27
CA SER A 5 8.23 19.41 -19.73
C SER A 5 8.30 19.37 -18.20
N SER A 6 7.28 19.92 -17.54
CA SER A 6 7.14 19.92 -16.08
C SER A 6 6.14 18.87 -15.66
N TYR A 7 6.53 18.03 -14.71
CA TYR A 7 5.75 16.91 -14.17
C TYR A 7 5.37 17.19 -12.71
N SER A 8 4.23 16.64 -12.31
CA SER A 8 3.67 16.75 -10.95
C SER A 8 4.07 15.59 -10.05
N ASP A 9 4.51 14.46 -10.58
CA ASP A 9 5.02 13.34 -9.78
C ASP A 9 6.12 12.60 -10.57
N LEU A 10 7.15 12.11 -9.88
CA LEU A 10 8.12 11.20 -10.48
C LEU A 10 7.46 9.86 -10.85
N THR A 11 6.41 9.45 -10.15
CA THR A 11 5.73 8.18 -10.44
C THR A 11 5.07 8.16 -11.82
N ASP A 12 4.57 9.32 -12.29
CA ASP A 12 4.02 9.50 -13.65
C ASP A 12 5.07 9.26 -14.76
N LEU A 13 6.35 9.36 -14.41
CA LEU A 13 7.47 9.13 -15.31
C LEU A 13 7.97 7.69 -15.26
N LEU A 14 7.43 6.81 -14.41
CA LEU A 14 7.90 5.44 -14.30
C LEU A 14 7.23 4.53 -15.33
N ASP A 15 7.98 3.52 -15.76
CA ASP A 15 7.54 2.52 -16.74
C ASP A 15 6.93 3.10 -18.05
N THR A 16 7.52 4.18 -18.57
CA THR A 16 7.06 4.80 -19.82
C THR A 16 8.21 5.29 -20.68
N THR A 17 8.00 5.26 -21.99
CA THR A 17 8.89 5.89 -22.98
C THR A 17 8.32 7.19 -23.54
N GLU A 18 7.18 7.66 -23.02
CA GLU A 18 6.56 8.91 -23.45
C GLU A 18 7.50 10.09 -23.22
N GLY A 19 7.65 10.95 -24.23
CA GLY A 19 8.57 12.09 -24.19
C GLY A 19 10.06 11.75 -24.24
N MET A 20 10.43 10.47 -24.33
CA MET A 20 11.84 10.06 -24.42
C MET A 20 12.38 10.07 -25.85
N THR A 21 13.64 10.47 -26.00
CA THR A 21 14.42 10.33 -27.22
C THR A 21 15.09 8.96 -27.27
N VAL A 22 15.02 8.29 -28.42
CA VAL A 22 15.67 7.00 -28.63
C VAL A 22 17.16 7.21 -28.94
N ILE A 23 18.04 6.61 -28.15
CA ILE A 23 19.49 6.58 -28.38
C ILE A 23 19.89 5.31 -29.12
N ARG A 24 19.32 4.18 -28.69
CA ARG A 24 19.50 2.87 -29.32
C ARG A 24 18.13 2.26 -29.57
N ASN A 25 17.91 1.80 -30.80
CA ASN A 25 16.63 1.26 -31.25
C ASN A 25 16.80 -0.16 -31.81
N ASN A 26 16.37 -1.16 -31.06
CA ASN A 26 16.35 -2.57 -31.45
C ASN A 26 17.64 -3.06 -32.12
N SER A 27 18.79 -2.67 -31.58
CA SER A 27 20.10 -3.01 -32.13
C SER A 27 20.97 -3.55 -31.01
N LYS A 28 21.38 -4.82 -31.13
CA LYS A 28 22.16 -5.52 -30.11
C LYS A 28 23.46 -4.76 -29.82
N ASN A 29 23.65 -4.44 -28.55
CA ASN A 29 24.92 -4.05 -27.96
C ASN A 29 25.32 -5.15 -26.97
N ASP A 30 26.44 -5.81 -27.24
CA ASP A 30 26.97 -6.93 -26.45
C ASP A 30 28.03 -6.41 -25.46
N ASP A 31 29.25 -6.16 -25.95
CA ASP A 31 30.39 -5.69 -25.16
C ASP A 31 30.70 -4.20 -25.34
N SER A 32 29.96 -3.48 -26.19
CA SER A 32 30.24 -2.07 -26.46
C SER A 32 29.53 -1.14 -25.47
N THR A 33 29.88 0.14 -25.51
CA THR A 33 29.33 1.15 -24.60
C THR A 33 28.76 2.31 -25.40
N ASP A 34 27.46 2.56 -25.21
CA ASP A 34 26.80 3.74 -25.76
C ASP A 34 27.21 4.99 -24.97
N THR A 35 27.52 6.06 -25.69
CA THR A 35 27.69 7.39 -25.07
C THR A 35 26.39 8.16 -25.21
N VAL A 36 25.75 8.44 -24.07
CA VAL A 36 24.54 9.24 -23.97
C VAL A 36 24.90 10.62 -23.45
N LYS A 37 24.36 11.68 -24.04
CA LYS A 37 24.54 13.04 -23.51
C LYS A 37 24.01 13.11 -22.08
N GLY A 38 24.85 13.54 -21.14
CA GLY A 38 24.47 13.71 -19.74
C GLY A 38 23.99 15.13 -19.44
N VAL A 39 24.39 15.66 -18.27
CA VAL A 39 24.02 16.98 -17.76
C VAL A 39 25.22 17.68 -17.11
N ASP A 40 25.15 19.00 -16.97
CA ASP A 40 26.20 19.83 -16.36
C ASP A 40 26.04 20.05 -14.85
N TRP A 41 24.88 19.69 -14.30
CA TRP A 41 24.52 19.95 -12.90
C TRP A 41 24.66 18.73 -11.97
N PHE A 42 24.83 17.52 -12.51
CA PHE A 42 24.96 16.31 -11.71
C PHE A 42 26.42 15.90 -11.56
N HIS A 43 26.86 15.65 -10.32
CA HIS A 43 28.22 15.20 -10.00
C HIS A 43 28.20 13.79 -9.42
N PHE A 44 29.14 12.96 -9.86
CA PHE A 44 29.36 11.64 -9.29
C PHE A 44 30.86 11.35 -9.19
N ASN A 45 31.30 10.94 -8.00
CA ASN A 45 32.70 10.62 -7.71
C ASN A 45 33.69 11.73 -8.13
N GLY A 46 33.32 12.99 -7.92
CA GLY A 46 34.09 14.18 -8.25
C GLY A 46 34.08 14.57 -9.73
N VAL A 47 33.21 13.98 -10.55
CA VAL A 47 33.13 14.24 -11.99
C VAL A 47 31.71 14.66 -12.36
N VAL A 48 31.59 15.74 -13.14
CA VAL A 48 30.33 16.13 -13.77
C VAL A 48 29.90 15.05 -14.76
N ALA A 49 28.68 14.55 -14.63
CA ALA A 49 28.10 13.54 -15.51
C ALA A 49 27.65 14.13 -16.86
N SER A 50 28.56 14.83 -17.55
CA SER A 50 28.34 15.45 -18.87
C SER A 50 28.08 14.43 -19.98
N ASN A 51 28.54 13.19 -19.80
CA ASN A 51 28.19 12.02 -20.57
C ASN A 51 27.81 10.87 -19.63
N LEU A 52 26.89 10.03 -20.07
CA LEU A 52 26.58 8.75 -19.46
C LEU A 52 27.03 7.63 -20.40
N TYR A 53 27.59 6.57 -19.81
CA TYR A 53 28.17 5.46 -20.55
C TYR A 53 27.36 4.20 -20.28
N VAL A 54 26.51 3.78 -21.21
CA VAL A 54 25.61 2.63 -21.02
C VAL A 54 26.19 1.41 -21.73
N SER A 55 26.61 0.41 -20.97
CA SER A 55 27.23 -0.80 -21.52
C SER A 55 26.22 -1.89 -21.85
N GLY A 56 26.51 -2.67 -22.91
CA GLY A 56 25.78 -3.91 -23.19
C GLY A 56 25.89 -4.95 -22.06
N ASN A 57 26.92 -4.85 -21.22
CA ASN A 57 27.12 -5.63 -20.00
C ASN A 57 26.38 -5.08 -18.76
N MET A 58 25.38 -4.20 -18.98
CA MET A 58 24.43 -3.70 -17.98
C MET A 58 25.08 -2.96 -16.80
N TRP A 59 25.98 -2.04 -17.14
CA TRP A 59 26.47 -1.01 -16.22
C TRP A 59 26.36 0.38 -16.84
N VAL A 60 26.29 1.40 -15.99
CA VAL A 60 26.26 2.81 -16.35
C VAL A 60 27.41 3.55 -15.67
N GLY A 61 28.19 4.29 -16.47
CA GLY A 61 29.20 5.23 -16.00
C GLY A 61 28.67 6.67 -16.03
N PHE A 62 28.97 7.44 -14.99
CA PHE A 62 28.61 8.85 -14.81
C PHE A 62 29.84 9.73 -15.04
N GLY A 63 29.88 10.44 -16.17
CA GLY A 63 30.99 11.33 -16.56
C GLY A 63 32.28 10.60 -16.96
N THR A 64 32.43 9.33 -16.58
CA THR A 64 33.55 8.46 -16.95
C THR A 64 33.05 7.10 -17.43
N SER A 65 33.77 6.47 -18.37
CA SER A 65 33.44 5.13 -18.86
C SER A 65 33.97 4.05 -17.92
N ASN A 66 33.42 4.01 -16.71
CA ASN A 66 33.71 3.03 -15.67
C ASN A 66 32.41 2.34 -15.21
N GLU A 67 32.50 1.11 -14.70
CA GLU A 67 31.35 0.35 -14.20
C GLU A 67 30.83 0.89 -12.85
N GLN A 68 30.25 2.09 -12.83
CA GLN A 68 29.87 2.77 -11.58
C GLN A 68 28.52 2.31 -11.05
N MET A 69 27.46 2.31 -11.87
CA MET A 69 26.16 1.73 -11.53
C MET A 69 26.03 0.40 -12.24
N LYS A 70 26.05 -0.71 -11.51
CA LYS A 70 25.85 -2.06 -12.05
C LYS A 70 24.41 -2.46 -11.79
N VAL A 71 23.67 -2.78 -12.85
CA VAL A 71 22.26 -3.20 -12.76
C VAL A 71 22.15 -4.54 -13.45
N TRP A 72 22.22 -5.63 -12.68
CA TRP A 72 22.23 -6.97 -13.27
C TRP A 72 23.45 -7.24 -14.18
N ARG A 73 24.59 -6.67 -13.79
CA ARG A 73 25.85 -6.69 -14.55
C ARG A 73 26.38 -8.11 -14.67
N ARG A 74 26.46 -8.62 -15.90
CA ARG A 74 27.20 -9.84 -16.30
C ARG A 74 27.48 -9.78 -17.83
N ASP A 75 27.70 -10.94 -18.45
CA ASP A 75 27.75 -11.14 -19.91
C ASP A 75 26.34 -11.01 -20.53
N THR A 76 25.83 -9.78 -20.59
CA THR A 76 24.45 -9.44 -21.01
C THR A 76 24.43 -8.83 -22.41
N ASN A 77 23.26 -8.38 -22.86
CA ASN A 77 23.17 -7.49 -24.02
C ASN A 77 22.14 -6.39 -23.76
N VAL A 78 22.26 -5.27 -24.47
CA VAL A 78 21.31 -4.15 -24.47
C VAL A 78 20.77 -3.95 -25.89
N TYR A 79 19.46 -3.76 -26.03
CA TYR A 79 18.79 -3.55 -27.31
C TYR A 79 18.17 -2.18 -27.46
N TYR A 80 17.77 -1.54 -26.35
CA TYR A 80 17.20 -0.21 -26.37
C TYR A 80 17.74 0.66 -25.25
N VAL A 81 18.00 1.91 -25.59
CA VAL A 81 18.39 2.98 -24.66
C VAL A 81 17.58 4.20 -25.02
N TYR A 82 16.85 4.73 -24.06
CA TYR A 82 16.07 5.96 -24.18
C TYR A 82 16.60 6.99 -23.20
N ARG A 83 16.42 8.27 -23.55
CA ARG A 83 16.87 9.41 -22.76
C ARG A 83 15.80 10.49 -22.73
N GLN A 84 15.58 11.10 -21.57
CA GLN A 84 14.73 12.28 -21.41
C GLN A 84 15.34 13.24 -20.39
N GLU A 85 15.09 14.53 -20.56
CA GLU A 85 15.30 15.54 -19.53
C GLU A 85 13.96 16.22 -19.25
N GLY A 86 13.75 16.63 -18.01
CA GLY A 86 12.51 17.28 -17.59
C GLY A 86 12.68 17.98 -16.25
N GLN A 87 11.58 18.44 -15.69
CA GLN A 87 11.52 18.95 -14.33
C GLN A 87 10.34 18.30 -13.61
N CYS A 88 10.51 17.93 -12.35
CA CYS A 88 9.42 17.49 -11.49
C CYS A 88 9.52 18.26 -10.17
N HIS A 89 8.43 18.91 -9.76
CA HIS A 89 8.42 19.77 -8.56
C HIS A 89 9.59 20.77 -8.48
N GLY A 90 9.89 21.46 -9.57
CA GLY A 90 11.00 22.41 -9.59
C GLY A 90 12.40 21.78 -9.65
N THR A 91 12.53 20.47 -9.45
CA THR A 91 13.81 19.75 -9.52
C THR A 91 14.03 19.21 -10.93
N ARG A 92 15.14 19.58 -11.59
CA ARG A 92 15.48 19.03 -12.92
C ARG A 92 15.83 17.54 -12.80
N PHE A 93 15.51 16.77 -13.83
CA PHE A 93 15.93 15.37 -13.92
C PHE A 93 16.48 15.02 -15.31
N LEU A 94 17.34 14.02 -15.33
CA LEU A 94 17.65 13.24 -16.54
C LEU A 94 17.21 11.79 -16.28
N LYS A 95 16.38 11.25 -17.18
CA LYS A 95 15.92 9.87 -17.16
C LYS A 95 16.60 9.06 -18.27
N LEU A 96 17.13 7.90 -17.92
CA LEU A 96 17.46 6.81 -18.85
C LEU A 96 16.46 5.68 -18.68
N ARG A 97 16.13 5.00 -19.79
CA ARG A 97 15.49 3.68 -19.77
C ARG A 97 16.34 2.73 -20.59
N VAL A 98 16.70 1.59 -20.01
CA VAL A 98 17.56 0.57 -20.62
C VAL A 98 16.79 -0.74 -20.67
N HIS A 99 16.83 -1.38 -21.84
CA HIS A 99 16.17 -2.66 -22.09
C HIS A 99 17.17 -3.60 -22.75
N GLY A 100 17.36 -4.76 -22.14
CA GLY A 100 18.18 -5.83 -22.67
C GLY A 100 17.90 -7.16 -21.99
N TYR A 101 18.87 -8.08 -22.07
CA TYR A 101 18.69 -9.45 -21.61
C TYR A 101 19.87 -9.95 -20.79
N GLY A 102 19.58 -10.75 -19.77
CA GLY A 102 20.52 -11.28 -18.78
C GLY A 102 21.54 -12.28 -19.32
N HIS A 103 21.62 -12.47 -20.64
CA HIS A 103 22.67 -13.24 -21.30
C HIS A 103 22.84 -12.79 -22.76
N TYR A 104 24.08 -12.59 -23.21
CA TYR A 104 24.41 -12.03 -24.53
C TYR A 104 23.73 -12.72 -25.72
N SER A 105 23.47 -14.03 -25.64
CA SER A 105 22.96 -14.84 -26.75
C SER A 105 21.44 -15.07 -26.74
N THR A 106 20.69 -14.45 -25.82
CA THR A 106 19.24 -14.65 -25.72
C THR A 106 18.48 -13.33 -25.80
N THR A 107 17.24 -13.43 -26.28
CA THR A 107 16.19 -12.41 -26.20
C THR A 107 14.92 -12.98 -25.56
N ASP A 108 15.04 -14.07 -24.80
CA ASP A 108 13.92 -14.74 -24.15
C ASP A 108 13.33 -13.85 -23.06
N ARG A 109 12.00 -13.91 -22.90
CA ARG A 109 11.28 -13.15 -21.86
C ARG A 109 11.77 -13.47 -20.44
N ALA A 110 12.26 -14.69 -20.21
CA ALA A 110 12.80 -15.12 -18.93
C ALA A 110 14.12 -14.43 -18.56
N ALA A 111 14.84 -13.90 -19.55
CA ALA A 111 16.08 -13.16 -19.38
C ALA A 111 15.88 -11.63 -19.44
N LEU A 112 14.65 -11.15 -19.69
CA LEU A 112 14.38 -9.74 -19.90
C LEU A 112 14.75 -8.89 -18.68
N ILE A 113 15.49 -7.82 -18.92
CA ILE A 113 15.82 -6.80 -17.93
C ILE A 113 15.39 -5.45 -18.51
N VAL A 114 14.58 -4.73 -17.75
CA VAL A 114 14.23 -3.34 -18.06
C VAL A 114 14.36 -2.52 -16.78
N TYR A 115 15.16 -1.46 -16.85
CA TYR A 115 15.33 -0.54 -15.73
C TYR A 115 15.35 0.90 -16.21
N GLU A 116 15.07 1.80 -15.27
CA GLU A 116 15.13 3.23 -15.45
C GLU A 116 16.08 3.82 -14.41
N LEU A 117 16.89 4.79 -14.84
CA LEU A 117 17.78 5.56 -13.97
C LEU A 117 17.42 7.03 -14.09
N PHE A 118 17.14 7.66 -12.96
CA PHE A 118 16.95 9.10 -12.88
C PHE A 118 18.14 9.72 -12.15
N LEU A 119 18.73 10.74 -12.75
CA LEU A 119 19.61 11.69 -12.07
C LEU A 119 18.75 12.89 -11.70
N LEU A 120 18.79 13.31 -10.44
CA LEU A 120 18.02 14.43 -9.91
C LEU A 120 18.96 15.60 -9.60
N GLU A 121 18.49 16.83 -9.83
CA GLU A 121 19.28 18.04 -9.64
C GLU A 121 19.79 18.25 -8.21
N ASP A 122 19.07 17.72 -7.24
CA ASP A 122 19.48 17.69 -5.84
C ASP A 122 20.55 16.63 -5.53
N GLY A 123 21.09 15.98 -6.57
CA GLY A 123 22.15 14.99 -6.50
C GLY A 123 21.67 13.56 -6.25
N ARG A 124 20.38 13.31 -6.03
CA ARG A 124 19.89 11.93 -5.83
C ARG A 124 19.90 11.12 -7.13
N ILE A 125 20.02 9.80 -6.99
CA ILE A 125 19.79 8.83 -8.08
C ILE A 125 18.57 7.99 -7.71
N LEU A 126 17.63 7.82 -8.63
CA LEU A 126 16.59 6.79 -8.52
C LEU A 126 16.87 5.68 -9.54
N LEU A 127 17.01 4.45 -9.07
CA LEU A 127 16.96 3.24 -9.89
C LEU A 127 15.58 2.61 -9.74
N TYR A 128 14.88 2.45 -10.86
CA TYR A 128 13.58 1.78 -10.91
C TYR A 128 13.66 0.55 -11.80
N MET A 129 13.46 -0.63 -11.21
CA MET A 129 13.36 -1.90 -11.93
C MET A 129 11.95 -2.05 -12.47
N VAL A 130 11.81 -2.03 -13.79
CA VAL A 130 10.53 -2.26 -14.48
C VAL A 130 10.30 -3.76 -14.65
N THR A 131 11.36 -4.49 -15.00
CA THR A 131 11.30 -5.94 -15.21
C THR A 131 12.62 -6.56 -14.82
N GLU A 132 12.51 -7.65 -14.07
CA GLU A 132 13.63 -8.51 -13.69
C GLU A 132 13.54 -9.89 -14.36
N PRO A 133 14.68 -10.59 -14.54
CA PRO A 133 14.67 -11.95 -15.05
C PRO A 133 13.88 -12.89 -14.15
N SER A 134 13.05 -13.74 -14.75
CA SER A 134 12.14 -14.62 -14.00
C SER A 134 12.82 -15.89 -13.46
N THR A 135 14.13 -16.04 -13.63
CA THR A 135 14.89 -17.22 -13.20
C THR A 135 16.26 -16.83 -12.63
N THR A 136 16.71 -17.56 -11.62
CA THR A 136 18.01 -17.36 -10.97
C THR A 136 19.21 -17.74 -11.85
N SER A 137 18.99 -18.45 -12.96
CA SER A 137 20.03 -18.68 -13.98
C SER A 137 20.60 -17.38 -14.57
N TYR A 138 19.87 -16.26 -14.38
CA TYR A 138 20.31 -14.95 -14.81
C TYR A 138 20.87 -14.08 -13.68
N SER A 139 20.98 -14.56 -12.44
CA SER A 139 21.52 -13.79 -11.30
C SER A 139 22.87 -13.14 -11.64
N ALA A 140 23.04 -11.89 -11.20
CA ALA A 140 24.14 -11.03 -11.60
C ALA A 140 24.44 -9.99 -10.51
N THR A 141 25.46 -9.15 -10.75
CA THR A 141 25.88 -8.11 -9.80
C THR A 141 24.99 -6.87 -9.89
N HIS A 142 24.57 -6.33 -8.74
CA HIS A 142 23.87 -5.06 -8.62
C HIS A 142 24.50 -4.21 -7.51
N GLU A 143 25.20 -3.15 -7.88
CA GLU A 143 25.95 -2.32 -6.92
C GLU A 143 26.20 -0.92 -7.48
N LEU A 144 26.37 0.04 -6.58
CA LEU A 144 26.91 1.36 -6.87
C LEU A 144 28.37 1.42 -6.37
N LEU A 145 29.30 1.70 -7.27
CA LEU A 145 30.72 1.90 -6.97
C LEU A 145 31.04 3.40 -6.93
N CYS A 146 31.49 3.90 -5.77
CA CYS A 146 31.79 5.31 -5.58
C CYS A 146 32.87 5.51 -4.51
N GLY A 147 33.79 6.45 -4.71
CA GLY A 147 34.80 6.78 -3.68
C GLY A 147 35.76 5.64 -3.30
N GLY A 148 35.77 4.53 -4.05
CA GLY A 148 36.47 3.29 -3.68
C GLY A 148 35.64 2.34 -2.80
N GLU A 149 34.41 2.71 -2.48
CA GLU A 149 33.43 1.90 -1.75
C GLU A 149 32.42 1.25 -2.71
N GLN A 150 31.76 0.20 -2.20
CA GLN A 150 30.74 -0.57 -2.90
C GLN A 150 29.46 -0.57 -2.06
N ILE A 151 28.35 -0.17 -2.67
CA ILE A 151 27.01 -0.23 -2.07
C ILE A 151 26.22 -1.30 -2.82
N THR A 152 25.95 -2.42 -2.16
CA THR A 152 25.08 -3.47 -2.71
C THR A 152 23.64 -2.99 -2.77
N ILE A 153 22.98 -3.20 -3.90
CA ILE A 153 21.56 -2.87 -4.09
C ILE A 153 20.73 -4.06 -3.59
N PRO A 154 19.81 -3.92 -2.63
CA PRO A 154 19.10 -5.05 -2.06
C PRO A 154 17.91 -5.49 -2.93
N MET A 155 18.18 -5.89 -4.18
CA MET A 155 17.16 -6.41 -5.10
C MET A 155 16.58 -7.74 -4.60
N THR A 156 15.27 -7.92 -4.71
CA THR A 156 14.58 -9.14 -4.27
C THR A 156 14.35 -10.14 -5.38
N GLY A 157 14.53 -9.76 -6.65
CA GLY A 157 14.20 -10.62 -7.79
C GLY A 157 12.74 -10.48 -8.25
N VAL A 158 12.01 -9.48 -7.73
CA VAL A 158 10.58 -9.28 -7.96
C VAL A 158 10.29 -7.81 -8.29
N ALA A 159 10.27 -7.49 -9.58
CA ALA A 159 9.88 -6.17 -10.08
C ALA A 159 8.36 -5.91 -9.96
N PRO A 160 7.91 -4.63 -9.81
CA PRO A 160 8.75 -3.45 -9.78
C PRO A 160 9.42 -3.19 -8.43
N GLU A 161 10.68 -2.74 -8.47
CA GLU A 161 11.44 -2.32 -7.29
C GLU A 161 12.02 -0.92 -7.52
N ALA A 162 12.10 -0.11 -6.48
CA ALA A 162 12.67 1.24 -6.55
C ALA A 162 13.74 1.42 -5.47
N PHE A 163 14.85 2.05 -5.82
CA PHE A 163 15.95 2.36 -4.90
C PHE A 163 16.41 3.80 -5.12
N THR A 164 16.42 4.57 -4.04
CA THR A 164 16.93 5.93 -4.02
C THR A 164 18.32 5.94 -3.40
N PHE A 165 19.27 6.55 -4.09
CA PHE A 165 20.61 6.83 -3.59
C PHE A 165 20.71 8.32 -3.27
N THR A 166 21.11 8.63 -2.05
CA THR A 166 21.26 10.00 -1.57
C THR A 166 22.73 10.30 -1.27
N PRO A 167 23.33 11.34 -1.89
CA PRO A 167 24.70 11.69 -1.63
C PRO A 167 24.83 12.38 -0.27
N VAL A 168 25.94 12.15 0.43
CA VAL A 168 26.30 12.92 1.64
C VAL A 168 26.67 14.36 1.29
N ASP A 169 27.27 14.56 0.11
CA ASP A 169 27.68 15.84 -0.44
C ASP A 169 27.41 15.85 -1.95
N THR A 170 26.58 16.80 -2.40
CA THR A 170 26.14 16.93 -3.80
C THR A 170 27.22 17.50 -4.72
N GLU A 171 28.20 18.23 -4.18
CA GLU A 171 29.28 18.83 -4.98
C GLU A 171 30.29 17.76 -5.43
N THR A 172 30.59 16.81 -4.56
CA THR A 172 31.56 15.74 -4.87
C THR A 172 30.91 14.41 -5.22
N GLY A 173 29.75 14.08 -4.65
CA GLY A 173 29.05 12.82 -4.89
C GLY A 173 29.93 11.59 -4.62
N LYS A 174 30.74 11.60 -3.54
CA LYS A 174 31.72 10.54 -3.21
C LYS A 174 31.25 9.51 -2.19
N GLN A 175 30.20 9.82 -1.44
CA GLN A 175 29.62 8.96 -0.40
C GLN A 175 28.11 9.01 -0.53
N TRP A 176 27.46 7.86 -0.37
CA TRP A 176 26.05 7.67 -0.66
C TRP A 176 25.40 6.74 0.35
N SER A 177 24.12 6.98 0.64
CA SER A 177 23.23 6.03 1.30
C SER A 177 22.20 5.50 0.31
N ILE A 178 21.59 4.35 0.60
CA ILE A 178 20.53 3.75 -0.21
C ILE A 178 19.30 3.50 0.65
N GLU A 179 18.12 3.80 0.10
CA GLU A 179 16.82 3.47 0.66
C GLU A 179 15.91 2.86 -0.42
N SER A 180 14.94 2.05 -0.01
CA SER A 180 13.92 1.53 -0.93
C SER A 180 12.82 2.57 -1.12
N GLY A 181 12.35 2.71 -2.36
CA GLY A 181 11.28 3.63 -2.73
C GLY A 181 11.71 4.73 -3.71
N VAL A 182 10.70 5.42 -4.21
CA VAL A 182 10.84 6.60 -5.07
C VAL A 182 11.06 7.83 -4.17
N PRO A 183 12.01 8.73 -4.48
CA PRO A 183 12.26 9.89 -3.65
C PRO A 183 11.10 10.88 -3.74
N LYS A 184 10.70 11.44 -2.59
CA LYS A 184 9.83 12.62 -2.57
C LYS A 184 10.64 13.84 -3.00
N LEU A 185 10.20 14.53 -4.05
CA LEU A 185 10.84 15.75 -4.55
C LEU A 185 10.30 17.02 -3.90
N ALA A 186 9.03 17.00 -3.51
CA ALA A 186 8.43 18.06 -2.70
C ALA A 186 8.58 17.76 -1.21
N THR A 187 8.61 18.81 -0.40
CA THR A 187 8.56 18.74 1.05
C THR A 187 7.12 18.56 1.47
N TYR A 188 6.81 17.46 2.15
CA TYR A 188 5.49 17.26 2.76
C TYR A 188 5.59 17.34 4.27
N ARG A 189 4.64 18.02 4.90
CA ARG A 189 4.53 18.14 6.35
C ARG A 189 3.10 17.94 6.77
N PHE A 190 2.88 17.02 7.70
CA PHE A 190 1.55 16.70 8.20
C PHE A 190 1.42 17.07 9.67
N LEU A 191 0.25 17.57 10.01
CA LEU A 191 -0.23 17.79 11.37
C LEU A 191 -1.65 17.24 11.47
N CYS A 192 -2.11 16.91 12.66
CA CYS A 192 -3.53 16.62 12.86
C CYS A 192 -4.14 17.54 13.92
N LYS A 193 -5.46 17.61 13.92
CA LYS A 193 -6.24 18.42 14.88
C LYS A 193 -7.39 17.60 15.39
N SER A 194 -7.70 17.75 16.68
CA SER A 194 -8.93 17.24 17.28
C SER A 194 -9.51 18.31 18.19
N GLY A 195 -10.79 18.64 17.99
CA GLY A 195 -11.40 19.84 18.58
C GLY A 195 -10.62 21.10 18.18
N ASP A 196 -10.08 21.80 19.16
CA ASP A 196 -9.27 23.01 18.98
C ASP A 196 -7.76 22.79 19.11
N THR A 197 -7.32 21.57 19.42
CA THR A 197 -5.91 21.25 19.66
C THR A 197 -5.25 20.69 18.41
N TYR A 198 -4.11 21.27 18.01
CA TYR A 198 -3.23 20.70 16.99
C TYR A 198 -2.26 19.72 17.63
N TYR A 199 -1.90 18.67 16.89
CA TYR A 199 -1.00 17.61 17.32
C TYR A 199 0.06 17.36 16.26
N THR A 200 1.26 17.01 16.73
CA THR A 200 2.30 16.33 15.95
C THR A 200 2.43 14.88 16.42
N VAL A 201 3.22 14.09 15.70
CA VAL A 201 3.65 12.76 16.16
C VAL A 201 5.13 12.84 16.51
N ALA A 202 5.46 12.48 17.74
CA ALA A 202 6.83 12.30 18.20
C ALA A 202 6.93 11.01 18.99
N ASP A 203 7.95 10.21 18.72
CA ASP A 203 8.19 8.91 19.37
C ASP A 203 6.95 7.99 19.35
N ASP A 204 6.28 7.92 18.19
CA ASP A 204 5.02 7.17 17.96
C ASP A 204 3.86 7.55 18.89
N VAL A 205 3.83 8.79 19.40
CA VAL A 205 2.76 9.33 20.25
C VAL A 205 2.27 10.67 19.72
N LEU A 206 0.97 10.95 19.87
CA LEU A 206 0.39 12.25 19.60
C LEU A 206 0.79 13.26 20.68
N VAL A 207 1.50 14.31 20.28
CA VAL A 207 1.95 15.39 21.16
C VAL A 207 1.17 16.67 20.83
N PRO A 208 0.44 17.26 21.79
CA PRO A 208 -0.28 18.50 21.56
C PRO A 208 0.69 19.67 21.34
N LEU A 209 0.37 20.54 20.39
CA LEU A 209 1.12 21.75 20.08
C LEU A 209 0.54 22.94 20.85
N GLU A 210 1.13 23.21 22.00
CA GLU A 210 0.75 24.33 22.86
C GLU A 210 0.94 25.68 22.16
N GLY A 211 -0.06 26.56 22.24
CA GLY A 211 0.00 27.92 21.70
C GLY A 211 -0.20 28.05 20.18
N VAL A 212 -0.39 26.95 19.46
CA VAL A 212 -0.71 26.97 18.02
C VAL A 212 -2.21 27.18 17.83
N THR A 213 -2.61 28.37 17.37
CA THR A 213 -4.03 28.69 17.09
C THR A 213 -4.35 28.81 15.60
N ALA A 214 -3.33 28.88 14.74
CA ALA A 214 -3.48 28.96 13.29
C ALA A 214 -2.31 28.25 12.60
N LEU A 215 -2.58 27.67 11.43
CA LEU A 215 -1.57 26.99 10.63
C LEU A 215 -0.80 27.99 9.76
N SER A 216 0.50 27.76 9.62
CA SER A 216 1.39 28.49 8.72
C SER A 216 2.49 27.56 8.23
N GLN A 217 3.19 27.95 7.16
CA GLN A 217 4.36 27.23 6.66
C GLN A 217 5.40 26.98 7.78
N GLU A 218 5.67 27.98 8.62
CA GLU A 218 6.65 27.87 9.72
C GLU A 218 6.24 26.79 10.74
N ILE A 219 4.95 26.71 11.07
CA ILE A 219 4.41 25.69 11.97
C ILE A 219 4.59 24.28 11.38
N PHE A 220 4.29 24.10 10.10
CA PHE A 220 4.49 22.82 9.43
C PHE A 220 5.95 22.42 9.32
N LEU A 221 6.84 23.35 8.99
CA LEU A 221 8.27 23.06 8.88
C LEU A 221 8.91 22.76 10.25
N SER A 222 8.39 23.36 11.32
CA SER A 222 8.94 23.17 12.68
C SER A 222 8.35 21.96 13.41
N HIS A 223 7.07 21.65 13.18
CA HIS A 223 6.34 20.64 13.96
C HIS A 223 5.75 19.52 13.12
N GLY A 224 5.63 19.66 11.81
CA GLY A 224 5.02 18.65 10.97
C GLY A 224 5.92 17.43 10.76
N ILE A 225 5.29 16.26 10.61
CA ILE A 225 5.96 15.01 10.28
C ILE A 225 5.98 14.77 8.76
N PRO A 226 6.95 14.02 8.21
CA PRO A 226 7.12 13.85 6.75
C PRO A 226 6.07 12.94 6.08
N ASP A 227 5.32 12.18 6.87
CA ASP A 227 4.32 11.21 6.43
C ASP A 227 2.98 11.46 7.14
N PRO A 228 1.84 11.03 6.57
CA PRO A 228 0.55 11.14 7.24
C PRO A 228 0.58 10.48 8.63
N PRO A 229 -0.07 11.08 9.66
CA PRO A 229 -0.11 10.49 10.99
C PRO A 229 -0.69 9.06 10.95
N PRO A 230 -0.09 8.09 11.66
CA PRO A 230 -0.56 6.71 11.67
C PRO A 230 -2.04 6.60 12.07
N SER A 231 -2.79 5.74 11.37
CA SER A 231 -4.21 5.51 11.65
C SER A 231 -4.46 5.05 13.09
N SER A 232 -3.57 4.22 13.64
CA SER A 232 -3.62 3.76 15.04
C SER A 232 -3.58 4.90 16.06
N LEU A 233 -2.93 6.02 15.73
CA LEU A 233 -2.93 7.22 16.56
C LEU A 233 -4.18 8.06 16.31
N LEU A 234 -4.56 8.24 15.05
CA LEU A 234 -5.72 9.05 14.68
C LEU A 234 -7.04 8.53 15.28
N ILE A 235 -7.23 7.20 15.36
CA ILE A 235 -8.46 6.62 15.95
C ILE A 235 -8.63 6.91 17.46
N THR A 236 -7.56 7.34 18.14
CA THR A 236 -7.64 7.73 19.56
C THR A 236 -8.22 9.13 19.76
N LEU A 237 -8.27 9.94 18.70
CA LEU A 237 -8.78 11.30 18.72
C LEU A 237 -10.27 11.33 18.33
N PRO A 238 -11.11 12.15 18.98
CA PRO A 238 -12.46 12.41 18.52
C PRO A 238 -12.43 13.26 17.24
N SER A 239 -13.04 12.76 16.16
CA SER A 239 -13.22 13.47 14.88
C SER A 239 -11.95 14.19 14.39
N PRO A 240 -10.83 13.48 14.18
CA PRO A 240 -9.57 14.11 13.79
C PRO A 240 -9.65 14.70 12.38
N THR A 241 -8.95 15.81 12.17
CA THR A 241 -8.66 16.38 10.85
C THR A 241 -7.16 16.29 10.61
N VAL A 242 -6.73 15.78 9.45
CA VAL A 242 -5.32 15.80 9.02
C VAL A 242 -5.12 16.97 8.07
N TYR A 243 -4.07 17.74 8.32
CA TYR A 243 -3.65 18.83 7.46
C TYR A 243 -2.31 18.49 6.83
N GLU A 244 -2.19 18.84 5.55
CA GLU A 244 -0.98 18.70 4.76
C GLU A 244 -0.49 20.10 4.36
N TRP A 245 0.82 20.31 4.49
CA TRP A 245 1.51 21.38 3.82
C TRP A 245 2.54 20.80 2.86
N THR A 246 2.63 21.40 1.69
CA THR A 246 3.63 21.05 0.68
C THR A 246 4.14 22.27 -0.06
N ASP A 247 5.41 22.23 -0.48
CA ASP A 247 6.00 23.19 -1.41
C ASP A 247 5.78 22.79 -2.89
N ALA A 248 5.07 21.69 -3.12
CA ALA A 248 4.64 21.27 -4.44
C ALA A 248 3.75 22.32 -5.13
N SER A 249 3.91 22.47 -6.44
CA SER A 249 3.05 23.33 -7.26
C SER A 249 1.61 22.80 -7.39
N GLN A 250 1.40 21.52 -7.08
CA GLN A 250 0.11 20.85 -7.09
C GLN A 250 -0.01 19.98 -5.84
N ILE A 251 -1.20 19.96 -5.23
CA ILE A 251 -1.50 19.12 -4.06
C ILE A 251 -2.19 17.87 -4.58
N SER A 252 -1.64 16.70 -4.27
CA SER A 252 -2.28 15.41 -4.54
C SER A 252 -3.42 15.18 -3.54
N GLU A 253 -4.50 14.52 -3.97
CA GLU A 253 -5.59 14.18 -3.04
C GLU A 253 -5.15 13.11 -2.04
N MET A 254 -5.25 13.42 -0.73
CA MET A 254 -5.03 12.43 0.32
C MET A 254 -6.20 11.45 0.37
N GLN A 255 -5.92 10.17 0.10
CA GLN A 255 -6.90 9.09 0.26
C GLN A 255 -6.77 8.43 1.63
N ALA A 256 -7.90 8.26 2.32
CA ALA A 256 -7.98 7.53 3.57
C ALA A 256 -9.07 6.45 3.46
N ALA A 257 -8.73 5.21 3.83
CA ALA A 257 -9.70 4.14 4.00
C ALA A 257 -10.22 4.18 5.44
N ILE A 258 -11.53 4.37 5.60
CA ILE A 258 -12.20 4.32 6.89
C ILE A 258 -12.98 3.01 6.94
N SER A 259 -12.58 2.11 7.84
CA SER A 259 -13.43 1.00 8.26
C SER A 259 -14.13 1.38 9.55
N ALA A 260 -15.44 1.10 9.62
CA ALA A 260 -16.22 1.25 10.84
C ALA A 260 -16.92 -0.07 11.11
N THR A 261 -16.82 -0.53 12.35
CA THR A 261 -17.61 -1.67 12.82
C THR A 261 -18.99 -1.16 13.22
N PRO A 262 -20.09 -1.65 12.62
CA PRO A 262 -21.42 -1.31 13.09
C PRO A 262 -21.58 -1.80 14.54
N LYS A 263 -22.33 -1.05 15.36
CA LYS A 263 -22.70 -1.55 16.68
C LYS A 263 -23.54 -2.82 16.54
N ASP A 264 -23.51 -3.67 17.55
CA ASP A 264 -24.37 -4.85 17.64
C ASP A 264 -25.84 -4.51 17.33
N GLN A 265 -26.44 -5.27 16.42
CA GLN A 265 -27.80 -5.02 15.94
C GLN A 265 -28.76 -6.08 16.52
N PRO A 266 -29.74 -5.69 17.36
CA PRO A 266 -30.74 -6.61 17.85
C PRO A 266 -31.90 -6.80 16.87
N ILE A 267 -32.24 -8.04 16.55
CA ILE A 267 -33.48 -8.43 15.88
C ILE A 267 -34.40 -9.09 16.90
N ILE A 268 -35.58 -8.51 17.12
CA ILE A 268 -36.60 -9.07 18.02
C ILE A 268 -37.65 -9.84 17.22
N ALA A 269 -37.90 -11.08 17.60
CA ALA A 269 -38.93 -11.92 17.01
C ALA A 269 -39.79 -12.58 18.10
N VAL A 270 -41.05 -12.87 17.79
CA VAL A 270 -41.96 -13.58 18.69
C VAL A 270 -42.37 -14.89 18.04
N CYS A 271 -42.16 -15.99 18.73
CA CYS A 271 -42.69 -17.30 18.37
C CYS A 271 -43.96 -17.56 19.21
N ASP A 272 -45.11 -17.53 18.54
CA ASP A 272 -46.41 -17.83 19.16
C ASP A 272 -46.73 -19.31 18.99
N MET A 273 -46.68 -20.07 20.10
CA MET A 273 -46.97 -21.50 20.14
C MET A 273 -48.26 -21.80 20.91
N SER A 274 -49.16 -20.82 21.01
CA SER A 274 -50.40 -20.94 21.81
C SER A 274 -51.50 -21.80 21.17
N HIS A 275 -51.38 -22.11 19.88
CA HIS A 275 -52.37 -22.91 19.18
C HIS A 275 -52.35 -24.36 19.67
N GLU A 276 -53.53 -24.93 19.95
CA GLU A 276 -53.69 -26.28 20.53
C GLU A 276 -53.08 -27.40 19.68
N SER A 277 -52.91 -27.18 18.38
CA SER A 277 -52.27 -28.15 17.48
C SER A 277 -50.75 -28.21 17.63
N VAL A 278 -50.12 -27.29 18.36
CA VAL A 278 -48.67 -27.30 18.62
C VAL A 278 -48.43 -28.04 19.92
N LEU A 279 -47.93 -29.28 19.83
CA LEU A 279 -47.79 -30.17 20.99
C LEU A 279 -46.41 -30.08 21.65
N SER A 280 -45.37 -29.86 20.84
CA SER A 280 -43.98 -29.72 21.30
C SER A 280 -43.10 -29.06 20.22
N ILE A 281 -41.87 -28.70 20.56
CA ILE A 281 -40.83 -28.32 19.59
C ILE A 281 -40.08 -29.60 19.20
N LEU A 282 -40.09 -29.93 17.90
CA LEU A 282 -39.39 -31.08 17.34
C LEU A 282 -37.91 -30.79 17.11
N SER A 283 -37.60 -29.65 16.50
CA SER A 283 -36.21 -29.23 16.25
C SER A 283 -36.09 -27.74 15.94
N LEU A 284 -34.86 -27.24 16.10
CA LEU A 284 -34.41 -25.91 15.73
C LEU A 284 -33.38 -26.00 14.62
N SER A 285 -33.41 -25.04 13.70
CA SER A 285 -32.35 -24.89 12.70
C SER A 285 -32.25 -23.44 12.28
N ALA A 286 -31.06 -22.99 11.90
CA ALA A 286 -30.84 -21.65 11.38
C ALA A 286 -29.84 -21.67 10.21
N VAL A 287 -29.97 -20.69 9.34
CA VAL A 287 -28.91 -20.29 8.41
C VAL A 287 -28.42 -18.93 8.88
N ALA A 288 -27.34 -18.93 9.65
CA ALA A 288 -26.78 -17.76 10.29
C ALA A 288 -25.25 -17.90 10.47
N SER A 289 -24.57 -16.79 10.76
CA SER A 289 -23.21 -16.82 11.31
C SER A 289 -23.21 -17.50 12.68
N ASP A 290 -22.16 -18.26 13.00
CA ASP A 290 -22.03 -18.94 14.30
C ASP A 290 -21.95 -17.95 15.48
N THR A 291 -21.45 -16.75 15.19
CA THR A 291 -21.26 -15.63 16.11
C THR A 291 -22.54 -14.90 16.52
N VAL A 292 -23.69 -15.18 15.87
CA VAL A 292 -24.96 -14.54 16.21
C VAL A 292 -25.36 -14.90 17.64
N GLY A 293 -25.52 -13.89 18.49
CA GLY A 293 -26.02 -14.05 19.84
C GLY A 293 -27.52 -14.35 19.87
N VAL A 294 -27.97 -15.23 20.76
CA VAL A 294 -29.37 -15.55 21.01
C VAL A 294 -29.69 -15.30 22.48
N CYS A 295 -30.66 -14.43 22.74
CA CYS A 295 -31.26 -14.27 24.06
C CYS A 295 -32.75 -14.61 24.01
N LEU A 296 -33.23 -15.28 25.05
CA LEU A 296 -34.63 -15.68 25.21
C LEU A 296 -35.33 -14.83 26.26
N SER A 297 -36.60 -14.54 26.03
CA SER A 297 -37.48 -13.91 26.99
C SER A 297 -38.80 -14.67 27.11
N TYR A 298 -39.09 -15.08 28.34
CA TYR A 298 -40.29 -15.83 28.74
C TYR A 298 -41.35 -14.92 29.39
N ASP A 299 -41.10 -13.61 29.45
CA ASP A 299 -41.94 -12.60 30.11
C ASP A 299 -42.41 -11.49 29.15
N GLY A 300 -42.54 -11.83 27.85
CA GLY A 300 -43.04 -10.90 26.83
C GLY A 300 -42.04 -9.81 26.43
N GLY A 301 -40.74 -10.04 26.62
CA GLY A 301 -39.66 -9.13 26.25
C GLY A 301 -39.24 -8.16 27.36
N ALA A 302 -39.72 -8.34 28.60
CA ALA A 302 -39.34 -7.47 29.71
C ALA A 302 -37.93 -7.77 30.23
N THR A 303 -37.54 -9.05 30.30
CA THR A 303 -36.19 -9.49 30.62
C THR A 303 -35.70 -10.54 29.63
N PHE A 304 -34.40 -10.57 29.37
CA PHE A 304 -33.75 -11.51 28.46
C PHE A 304 -32.68 -12.31 29.20
N SER A 305 -32.50 -13.55 28.80
CA SER A 305 -31.38 -14.40 29.25
C SER A 305 -30.02 -13.78 28.89
N GLU A 306 -28.96 -14.33 29.47
CA GLU A 306 -27.61 -14.12 28.94
C GLU A 306 -27.55 -14.55 27.47
N GLU A 307 -26.67 -13.90 26.73
CA GLU A 307 -26.45 -14.16 25.32
C GLU A 307 -25.73 -15.50 25.13
N GLN A 308 -26.32 -16.37 24.32
CA GLN A 308 -25.74 -17.65 23.92
C GLN A 308 -25.43 -17.64 22.43
N GLN A 309 -24.27 -18.15 22.02
CA GLN A 309 -23.89 -18.25 20.62
C GLN A 309 -24.85 -19.18 19.85
N MET A 310 -25.20 -18.83 18.60
CA MET A 310 -26.16 -19.57 17.78
C MET A 310 -25.83 -21.06 17.67
N ALA A 311 -24.54 -21.39 17.47
CA ALA A 311 -24.08 -22.77 17.34
C ALA A 311 -24.32 -23.61 18.62
N ASP A 312 -24.19 -22.99 19.79
CA ASP A 312 -24.48 -23.62 21.07
C ASP A 312 -25.98 -23.67 21.32
N PHE A 313 -26.70 -22.59 20.97
CA PHE A 313 -28.13 -22.51 21.15
C PHE A 313 -28.87 -23.61 20.39
N LEU A 314 -28.47 -23.88 19.14
CA LEU A 314 -29.05 -24.95 18.32
C LEU A 314 -28.81 -26.37 18.87
N GLN A 315 -27.89 -26.55 19.81
CA GLN A 315 -27.68 -27.82 20.52
C GLN A 315 -28.57 -27.96 21.77
N THR A 316 -29.28 -26.90 22.16
CA THR A 316 -30.21 -26.93 23.29
C THR A 316 -31.34 -27.92 23.01
N ALA A 317 -31.62 -28.81 23.96
CA ALA A 317 -32.69 -29.78 23.83
C ALA A 317 -34.05 -29.05 23.68
N PRO A 318 -34.84 -29.33 22.62
CA PRO A 318 -36.11 -28.63 22.38
C PRO A 318 -37.10 -28.70 23.55
N ALA A 319 -37.12 -29.83 24.27
CA ALA A 319 -37.96 -30.01 25.46
C ALA A 319 -37.63 -28.99 26.57
N THR A 320 -36.36 -28.63 26.75
CA THR A 320 -35.94 -27.63 27.75
C THR A 320 -36.56 -26.27 27.46
N ILE A 321 -36.64 -25.89 26.19
CA ILE A 321 -37.26 -24.62 25.78
C ILE A 321 -38.78 -24.68 25.95
N TRP A 322 -39.39 -25.80 25.54
CA TRP A 322 -40.84 -26.01 25.61
C TRP A 322 -41.39 -26.00 27.04
N ASP A 323 -40.69 -26.69 27.96
CA ASP A 323 -41.09 -26.81 29.36
C ASP A 323 -40.93 -25.50 30.14
N ALA A 324 -40.07 -24.59 29.65
CA ALA A 324 -39.86 -23.27 30.23
C ALA A 324 -40.87 -22.22 29.76
N LEU A 325 -41.76 -22.53 28.80
CA LEU A 325 -42.68 -21.55 28.23
C LEU A 325 -43.70 -21.04 29.28
N PRO A 326 -44.02 -19.73 29.22
CA PRO A 326 -45.11 -19.16 30.01
C PRO A 326 -46.48 -19.75 29.61
N GLY A 327 -47.50 -19.50 30.44
CA GLY A 327 -48.84 -20.05 30.23
C GLY A 327 -49.51 -19.63 28.91
N ASP A 328 -49.10 -18.52 28.30
CA ASP A 328 -49.57 -18.08 26.98
C ASP A 328 -48.76 -18.68 25.81
N ARG A 329 -47.75 -19.52 26.10
CA ARG A 329 -46.89 -20.24 25.14
C ARG A 329 -46.19 -19.32 24.13
N LYS A 330 -45.91 -18.07 24.49
CA LYS A 330 -45.15 -17.13 23.65
C LYS A 330 -43.70 -17.05 24.10
N LEU A 331 -42.79 -17.08 23.14
CA LEU A 331 -41.35 -16.93 23.38
C LEU A 331 -40.83 -15.76 22.54
N VAL A 332 -40.16 -14.82 23.18
CA VAL A 332 -39.54 -13.68 22.50
C VAL A 332 -38.04 -13.95 22.34
N PHE A 333 -37.55 -13.80 21.12
CA PHE A 333 -36.15 -13.93 20.75
C PHE A 333 -35.55 -12.56 20.56
N ARG A 334 -34.30 -12.41 21.00
CA ARG A 334 -33.40 -11.37 20.57
C ARG A 334 -32.20 -12.03 19.92
N PHE A 335 -32.07 -11.86 18.60
CA PHE A 335 -30.85 -12.20 17.89
C PHE A 335 -29.93 -10.97 17.88
N VAL A 336 -28.68 -11.13 18.28
CA VAL A 336 -27.68 -10.06 18.30
C VAL A 336 -26.71 -10.34 17.17
N LEU A 337 -26.70 -9.47 16.16
CA LEU A 337 -25.74 -9.53 15.06
C LEU A 337 -24.51 -8.70 15.43
N HIS A 338 -23.33 -9.34 15.45
CA HIS A 338 -22.05 -8.68 15.67
C HIS A 338 -21.35 -8.43 14.34
N ASP A 339 -20.66 -7.30 14.20
CA ASP A 339 -19.86 -6.95 13.03
C ASP A 339 -20.59 -7.16 11.68
N ASN A 340 -20.22 -8.21 10.94
CA ASN A 340 -20.75 -8.58 9.62
C ASN A 340 -21.59 -9.87 9.68
N ASP A 341 -22.17 -10.19 10.83
CA ASP A 341 -23.01 -11.35 11.01
C ASP A 341 -24.20 -11.36 10.06
N THR A 342 -24.56 -12.56 9.62
CA THR A 342 -25.73 -12.78 8.77
C THR A 342 -26.71 -13.70 9.49
N LEU A 343 -27.99 -13.36 9.48
CA LEU A 343 -29.09 -14.24 9.90
C LEU A 343 -30.11 -14.28 8.76
N THR A 344 -30.10 -15.36 8.00
CA THR A 344 -30.96 -15.53 6.82
C THR A 344 -32.29 -16.16 7.19
N ASN A 345 -32.25 -17.21 8.02
CA ASN A 345 -33.46 -17.81 8.56
C ASN A 345 -33.20 -18.44 9.93
N PHE A 346 -34.27 -18.50 10.71
CA PHE A 346 -34.37 -19.29 11.93
C PHE A 346 -35.70 -20.04 11.89
N ILE A 347 -35.67 -21.35 12.06
CA ILE A 347 -36.81 -22.24 11.80
C ILE A 347 -37.11 -23.09 13.04
N PHE A 348 -38.35 -23.02 13.50
CA PHE A 348 -38.96 -23.99 14.40
C PHE A 348 -39.67 -25.07 13.59
N LYS A 349 -39.42 -26.33 13.94
CA LYS A 349 -40.29 -27.45 13.57
C LYS A 349 -41.07 -27.88 14.81
N PHE A 350 -42.38 -27.95 14.67
CA PHE A 350 -43.29 -28.36 15.74
C PHE A 350 -43.79 -29.77 15.53
N GLU A 351 -44.06 -30.45 16.63
CA GLU A 351 -44.86 -31.67 16.63
C GLU A 351 -46.35 -31.29 16.68
N ASN A 352 -47.13 -31.85 15.76
CA ASN A 352 -48.57 -31.63 15.67
C ASN A 352 -49.31 -32.98 15.73
N PRO A 353 -50.61 -33.02 16.08
CA PRO A 353 -51.40 -34.23 16.00
C PRO A 353 -51.31 -34.87 14.61
N GLN A 354 -51.14 -36.19 14.55
CA GLN A 354 -51.24 -36.91 13.28
C GLN A 354 -52.65 -36.75 12.73
N LYS A 355 -52.78 -36.38 11.44
CA LYS A 355 -54.07 -36.50 10.76
C LYS A 355 -54.44 -37.98 10.75
N GLU A 356 -55.55 -38.33 11.37
CA GLU A 356 -56.21 -39.59 11.07
C GLU A 356 -56.55 -39.54 9.57
N GLU A 357 -55.97 -40.44 8.77
CA GLU A 357 -56.40 -40.65 7.40
C GLU A 357 -57.80 -41.25 7.47
N GLU A 358 -58.83 -40.46 7.11
CA GLU A 358 -60.17 -40.98 6.91
C GLU A 358 -60.13 -41.99 5.75
N GLU A 359 -60.27 -43.28 6.05
CA GLU A 359 -60.45 -44.38 5.09
C GLU A 359 -61.76 -44.25 4.28
#